data_AF-A0AAE8I992-F1
#
_entry.id   AF-A0AAE8I992-F1
#
_cell.length_a   1.000
_cell.length_b   1.000
_cell.length_c   1.000
_cell.angle_alpha   90.00
_cell.angle_beta   90.00
_cell.angle_gamma   90.00
#
_symmetry.space_group_name_H-M   'P 1'
#
loop_
_entity.id
_entity.type
_entity.pdbx_description
1 polymer ?
#
loop_
_entity_poly.entity_id
_entity_poly.type
_entity_poly.pdbx_seq_one_letter_code
_entity_poly.pdbx_strand_id
1 'polypeptide(L)'
;AFEDKALLADMAQHWSFLQSALANLEMVLAKSDLGIAARYLPLVEDQAKAETLFGRIREGWSLTHDGLLAATGQSRLLERSPTTETSIRLRLPYIEPLNLLQVELLKRYRAGEDDARIKEGIELSINAIATALRNSG
;
A
#
# COMPACT_ATOMS: atom_id res chain seq x y z
N ALA A 1 9.66 -11.89 15.91
CA ALA A 1 8.80 -10.86 16.53
C ALA A 1 9.59 -10.18 17.65
N PHE A 2 9.35 -8.89 17.94
CA PHE A 2 10.03 -8.20 19.03
C PHE A 2 9.63 -8.84 20.38
N GLU A 3 10.60 -9.24 21.19
CA GLU A 3 10.34 -10.06 22.39
C GLU A 3 9.68 -9.26 23.52
N ASP A 4 10.11 -8.01 23.73
CA ASP A 4 9.58 -7.15 24.79
C ASP A 4 8.53 -6.17 24.27
N LYS A 5 7.28 -6.65 24.20
CA LYS A 5 6.15 -5.82 23.76
C LYS A 5 5.88 -4.62 24.69
N ALA A 6 6.19 -4.75 25.98
CA ALA A 6 5.97 -3.69 26.95
C ALA A 6 6.95 -2.54 26.73
N LEU A 7 8.23 -2.86 26.53
CA LEU A 7 9.24 -1.88 26.16
C LEU A 7 8.92 -1.18 24.83
N LEU A 8 8.49 -1.93 23.82
CA LEU A 8 8.10 -1.33 22.53
C LEU A 8 6.94 -0.34 22.68
N ALA A 9 5.92 -0.68 23.47
CA ALA A 9 4.80 0.20 23.76
C ALA A 9 5.22 1.44 24.53
N ASP A 10 6.09 1.29 25.54
CA ASP A 10 6.65 2.41 26.30
C ASP A 10 7.45 3.36 25.40
N MET A 11 8.32 2.82 24.55
CA MET A 11 9.07 3.61 23.56
C MET A 11 8.12 4.30 22.58
N ALA A 12 7.05 3.65 22.13
CA ALA A 12 6.07 4.25 21.23
C ALA A 12 5.27 5.39 21.91
N GLN A 13 5.17 5.41 23.24
CA GLN A 13 4.49 6.46 24.00
C GLN A 13 5.42 7.63 24.37
N HIS A 14 6.70 7.36 24.62
CA HIS A 14 7.60 8.35 25.21
C HIS A 14 8.74 8.79 24.28
N TRP A 15 9.05 8.04 23.22
CA TRP A 15 10.15 8.37 22.31
C TRP A 15 9.66 9.01 21.01
N SER A 16 9.83 10.34 20.90
CA SER A 16 9.33 11.14 19.78
C SER A 16 9.85 10.71 18.40
N PHE A 17 11.08 10.19 18.32
CA PHE A 17 11.62 9.62 17.09
C PHE A 17 10.82 8.40 16.65
N LEU A 18 10.60 7.45 17.58
CA LEU A 18 9.84 6.24 17.28
C LEU A 18 8.39 6.55 16.94
N GLN A 19 7.77 7.51 17.64
CA GLN A 19 6.42 7.99 17.31
C GLN A 19 6.32 8.46 15.87
N SER A 20 7.29 9.26 15.42
CA SER A 20 7.31 9.79 14.06
C SER A 20 7.54 8.68 13.03
N ALA A 21 8.43 7.73 13.33
CA ALA A 21 8.67 6.57 12.48
C ALA A 21 7.41 5.68 12.34
N LEU A 22 6.72 5.40 13.45
CA LEU A 22 5.48 4.63 13.47
C LEU A 22 4.33 5.36 12.77
N ALA A 23 4.21 6.69 12.95
CA ALA A 23 3.20 7.48 12.25
C ALA A 23 3.41 7.47 10.72
N ASN A 24 4.67 7.56 10.27
CA ASN A 24 4.98 7.43 8.85
C ASN A 24 4.66 6.02 8.33
N LEU A 25 5.02 4.97 9.06
CA LEU A 25 4.68 3.60 8.71
C LEU A 25 3.16 3.39 8.60
N GLU A 26 2.41 3.89 9.59
CA GLU A 26 0.95 3.82 9.61
C GLU A 26 0.33 4.48 8.37
N MET A 27 0.86 5.64 7.97
CA MET A 27 0.43 6.35 6.77
C MET A 27 0.65 5.58 5.48
N VAL A 28 1.74 4.81 5.39
CA VAL A 28 2.01 3.93 4.24
C VAL A 28 1.04 2.75 4.23
N LEU A 29 0.87 2.08 5.37
CA LEU A 29 -0.05 0.96 5.51
C LEU A 29 -1.49 1.36 5.14
N ALA A 30 -1.95 2.53 5.60
CA ALA A 30 -3.30 3.02 5.35
C ALA A 30 -3.59 3.33 3.87
N LYS A 31 -2.56 3.50 3.04
CA LYS A 31 -2.68 3.75 1.59
C LYS A 31 -2.45 2.50 0.75
N SER A 32 -1.86 1.47 1.33
CA SER A 32 -1.61 0.21 0.64
C SER A 32 -2.87 -0.63 0.54
N ASP A 33 -3.05 -1.29 -0.60
CA ASP A 33 -4.20 -2.15 -0.86
C ASP A 33 -3.72 -3.46 -1.48
N LEU A 34 -3.80 -4.54 -0.70
CA LEU A 34 -3.39 -5.88 -1.13
C LEU A 34 -4.35 -6.45 -2.20
N GLY A 35 -5.62 -6.01 -2.22
CA GLY A 35 -6.58 -6.39 -3.24
C GLY A 35 -6.22 -5.80 -4.60
N ILE A 36 -5.85 -4.51 -4.65
CA ILE A 36 -5.31 -3.86 -5.84
C ILE A 36 -4.00 -4.54 -6.26
N ALA A 37 -3.07 -4.77 -5.34
CA ALA A 37 -1.80 -5.44 -5.64
C ALA A 37 -2.02 -6.83 -6.27
N ALA A 38 -3.01 -7.60 -5.79
CA ALA A 38 -3.37 -8.90 -6.36
C ALA A 38 -3.82 -8.81 -7.82
N ARG A 39 -4.43 -7.68 -8.26
CA ARG A 39 -4.84 -7.48 -9.66
C ARG A 39 -3.66 -7.37 -10.62
N TYR A 40 -2.46 -7.07 -10.14
CA TYR A 40 -1.25 -7.00 -10.96
C TYR A 40 -0.58 -8.37 -11.15
N LEU A 41 -0.87 -9.37 -10.30
CA LEU A 41 -0.23 -10.69 -10.37
C LEU A 41 -0.41 -11.42 -11.72
N PRO A 42 -1.58 -11.36 -12.40
CA PRO A 42 -1.74 -11.98 -13.71
C PRO A 42 -0.81 -11.43 -14.81
N LEU A 43 -0.17 -10.28 -14.58
CA LEU A 43 0.80 -9.70 -15.52
C LEU A 43 2.17 -10.39 -15.45
N VAL A 44 2.44 -11.19 -14.42
CA VAL A 44 3.72 -11.90 -14.23
C VAL A 44 3.71 -13.21 -15.01
N GLU A 45 4.76 -13.51 -15.77
CA GLU A 45 4.81 -14.76 -16.56
C GLU A 45 4.89 -16.00 -15.65
N ASP A 46 5.76 -15.94 -14.63
CA ASP A 46 5.93 -17.02 -13.65
C ASP A 46 4.92 -16.88 -12.49
N GLN A 47 3.75 -17.47 -12.69
CA GLN A 47 2.66 -17.42 -11.70
C GLN A 47 3.02 -18.09 -10.37
N ALA A 48 3.85 -19.14 -10.37
CA ALA A 48 4.27 -19.80 -9.13
C ALA A 48 5.16 -18.89 -8.27
N LYS A 49 6.10 -18.18 -8.90
CA LYS A 49 6.89 -17.15 -8.22
C LYS A 49 6.05 -15.96 -7.78
N ALA A 50 5.09 -15.53 -8.60
CA ALA A 50 4.19 -14.43 -8.27
C ALA A 50 3.40 -14.73 -6.97
N GLU A 51 2.76 -15.90 -6.90
CA GLU A 51 2.02 -16.34 -5.71
C GLU A 51 2.91 -16.49 -4.47
N THR A 52 4.10 -17.07 -4.63
CA THR A 52 5.06 -17.23 -3.54
C THR A 52 5.50 -15.89 -2.97
N LEU A 53 5.88 -14.94 -3.83
CA LEU A 53 6.35 -13.62 -3.40
C LEU A 53 5.20 -12.79 -2.83
N PHE A 54 4.03 -12.82 -3.46
CA PHE A 54 2.86 -12.10 -2.97
C PHE A 54 2.39 -12.63 -1.61
N GLY A 55 2.46 -13.94 -1.38
CA GLY A 55 2.22 -14.55 -0.08
C GLY A 55 3.12 -13.97 1.01
N ARG A 56 4.42 -13.84 0.74
CA ARG A 56 5.39 -13.23 1.67
C ARG A 56 5.10 -11.74 1.92
N ILE A 57 4.71 -11.00 0.89
CA ILE A 57 4.33 -9.58 1.01
C ILE A 57 3.10 -9.44 1.90
N ARG A 58 2.06 -10.24 1.66
CA ARG A 58 0.83 -10.25 2.45
C ARG A 58 1.11 -10.60 3.91
N GLU A 59 1.91 -11.63 4.17
CA GLU A 59 2.31 -12.01 5.52
C GLU A 59 3.08 -10.88 6.22
N GLY A 60 4.07 -10.30 5.54
CA GLY A 60 4.83 -9.16 6.07
C GLY A 60 3.95 -7.95 6.36
N TRP A 61 2.98 -7.67 5.48
CA TRP A 61 2.00 -6.60 5.67
C TRP A 61 1.16 -6.84 6.93
N SER A 62 0.59 -8.04 7.09
CA SER A 62 -0.23 -8.39 8.27
C SER A 62 0.55 -8.32 9.57
N LEU A 63 1.77 -8.87 9.60
CA LEU A 63 2.64 -8.80 10.78
C LEU A 63 2.99 -7.36 11.15
N THR A 64 3.22 -6.51 10.14
CA THR A 64 3.54 -5.09 10.34
C THR A 64 2.33 -4.31 10.84
N HIS A 65 1.16 -4.55 10.26
CA HIS A 65 -0.12 -3.97 10.67
C HIS A 65 -0.41 -4.29 12.15
N ASP A 66 -0.39 -5.57 12.51
CA ASP A 66 -0.73 -6.01 13.87
C ASP A 66 0.32 -5.56 14.90
N GLY A 67 1.60 -5.59 14.51
CA GLY A 67 2.70 -5.09 15.33
C GLY A 67 2.58 -3.58 15.60
N LEU A 68 2.21 -2.79 14.59
CA LEU A 68 2.00 -1.36 14.73
C LEU A 68 0.84 -1.06 15.67
N LEU A 69 -0.32 -1.70 15.48
CA LEU A 69 -1.48 -1.51 16.35
C LEU A 69 -1.19 -1.91 17.80
N ALA A 70 -0.47 -3.00 18.00
CA ALA A 70 -0.05 -3.44 19.34
C ALA A 70 0.92 -2.44 19.98
N ALA A 71 1.90 -1.93 19.23
CA ALA A 71 2.86 -0.96 19.75
C ALA A 71 2.23 0.40 20.07
N THR A 72 1.29 0.86 19.26
CA THR A 72 0.61 2.15 19.47
C THR A 72 -0.57 2.05 20.42
N GLY A 73 -1.10 0.86 20.67
CA GLY A 73 -2.31 0.64 21.47
C GLY A 73 -3.59 1.06 20.74
N GLN A 74 -3.59 1.02 19.40
CA GLN A 74 -4.74 1.41 18.57
C GLN A 74 -5.53 0.18 18.14
N SER A 75 -6.82 0.36 17.92
CA SER A 75 -7.74 -0.65 17.41
C SER A 75 -7.75 -0.74 15.87
N ARG A 76 -7.34 0.34 15.21
CA ARG A 76 -7.30 0.46 13.75
C ARG A 76 -6.29 1.51 13.30
N LEU A 77 -5.87 1.43 12.04
CA LEU A 77 -4.99 2.43 11.44
C LEU A 77 -5.66 3.82 11.47
N LEU A 78 -4.84 4.84 11.69
CA LEU A 78 -5.17 6.26 11.71
C LEU A 78 -6.22 6.64 12.76
N GLU A 79 -6.42 5.81 13.80
CA GLU A 79 -7.35 6.11 14.90
C GLU A 79 -7.05 7.48 15.54
N ARG A 80 -5.77 7.82 15.68
CA ARG A 80 -5.31 9.11 16.23
C ARG A 80 -5.26 10.24 15.20
N SER A 81 -5.59 9.99 13.93
CA SER A 81 -5.55 10.97 12.83
C SER A 81 -6.81 10.93 11.95
N PRO A 82 -8.00 11.23 12.49
CA PRO A 82 -9.28 11.06 11.79
C PRO A 82 -9.43 11.94 10.54
N THR A 83 -8.82 13.13 10.53
CA THR A 83 -8.79 14.01 9.35
C THR A 83 -8.02 13.36 8.20
N THR A 84 -6.89 12.73 8.52
CA THR A 84 -6.03 12.06 7.54
C THR A 84 -6.69 10.79 7.02
N GLU A 85 -7.29 10.01 7.91
CA GLU A 85 -8.10 8.84 7.57
C GLU A 85 -9.21 9.20 6.58
N THR A 86 -9.98 10.25 6.89
CA THR A 86 -11.06 10.73 6.02
C THR A 86 -10.51 11.19 4.66
N SER A 87 -9.39 11.92 4.65
CA SER A 87 -8.73 12.35 3.41
C SER A 87 -8.27 11.19 2.53
N ILE A 88 -7.76 10.11 3.12
CA ILE A 88 -7.37 8.90 2.38
C ILE A 88 -8.62 8.19 1.86
N ARG A 89 -9.61 7.95 2.73
CA ARG A 89 -10.86 7.25 2.37
C ARG A 89 -11.60 7.93 1.22
N LEU A 90 -11.59 9.26 1.15
CA LEU A 90 -12.21 10.00 0.05
C LEU A 90 -11.45 9.85 -1.29
N ARG A 91 -10.15 9.51 -1.26
CA ARG A 91 -9.32 9.40 -2.47
C ARG A 91 -9.24 7.96 -3.02
N LEU A 92 -9.27 6.96 -2.15
CA LEU A 92 -9.12 5.55 -2.56
C LEU A 92 -10.10 5.11 -3.67
N PRO A 93 -11.40 5.51 -3.67
CA PRO A 93 -12.32 5.12 -4.73
C PRO A 93 -11.95 5.61 -6.14
N TYR A 94 -11.14 6.67 -6.24
CA TYR A 94 -10.65 7.18 -7.53
C TYR A 94 -9.39 6.45 -7.99
N ILE A 95 -8.68 5.79 -7.08
CA ILE A 95 -7.42 5.08 -7.35
C ILE A 95 -7.69 3.70 -7.94
N GLU A 96 -8.72 3.00 -7.47
CA GLU A 96 -9.03 1.64 -7.92
C GLU A 96 -9.30 1.57 -9.43
N PRO A 97 -10.17 2.41 -10.04
CA PRO A 97 -10.38 2.38 -11.49
C PRO A 97 -9.11 2.67 -12.29
N LEU A 98 -8.23 3.55 -11.79
CA LEU A 98 -6.96 3.86 -12.45
C LEU A 98 -6.00 2.68 -12.42
N ASN A 99 -5.95 1.92 -11.33
CA ASN A 99 -5.15 0.69 -11.25
C ASN A 99 -5.70 -0.38 -12.21
N LEU A 100 -7.02 -0.58 -12.25
CA LEU A 100 -7.63 -1.54 -13.17
C LEU A 100 -7.37 -1.17 -14.64
N LEU A 101 -7.48 0.11 -14.98
CA LEU A 101 -7.10 0.60 -16.30
C LEU A 101 -5.61 0.35 -16.58
N GLN A 102 -4.72 0.67 -15.64
CA GLN A 102 -3.28 0.45 -15.79
C GLN A 102 -2.96 -1.02 -16.03
N VAL A 103 -3.57 -1.95 -15.28
CA VAL A 103 -3.38 -3.39 -15.45
C VAL A 103 -3.74 -3.83 -16.87
N GLU A 104 -4.90 -3.38 -17.38
CA GLU A 104 -5.33 -3.72 -18.74
C GLU A 104 -4.40 -3.14 -19.80
N LEU A 105 -3.97 -1.87 -19.66
CA LEU A 105 -3.03 -1.25 -20.60
C LEU A 105 -1.67 -1.94 -20.60
N LEU A 106 -1.15 -2.30 -19.42
CA LEU A 106 0.10 -3.05 -19.28
C LEU A 106 -0.01 -4.44 -19.93
N LYS A 107 -1.16 -5.11 -19.77
CA LYS A 107 -1.42 -6.40 -20.41
C LYS A 107 -1.36 -6.30 -21.92
N ARG A 108 -2.05 -5.33 -22.52
CA ARG A 108 -2.05 -5.09 -23.98
C ARG A 108 -0.66 -4.73 -24.51
N TYR A 109 0.02 -3.83 -23.81
CA TYR A 109 1.38 -3.43 -24.15
C TYR A 109 2.34 -4.64 -24.15
N ARG A 110 2.27 -5.50 -23.13
CA ARG A 110 3.09 -6.73 -23.05
C ARG A 110 2.71 -7.78 -24.09
N ALA A 111 1.47 -7.77 -24.58
CA ALA A 111 1.02 -8.63 -25.68
C ALA A 111 1.50 -8.15 -27.06
N GLY A 112 2.16 -6.99 -27.14
CA GLY A 112 2.73 -6.45 -28.37
C GLY A 112 1.79 -5.53 -29.16
N GLU A 113 0.72 -5.02 -28.55
CA GLU A 113 -0.12 -4.01 -29.19
C GLU A 113 0.65 -2.68 -29.35
N ASP A 114 0.73 -2.17 -30.58
CA ASP A 114 1.51 -0.98 -30.96
C ASP A 114 0.64 0.26 -31.21
N ASP A 115 -0.32 0.52 -30.31
CA ASP A 115 -1.11 1.74 -30.32
C ASP A 115 -0.48 2.78 -29.37
N ALA A 116 -0.14 3.95 -29.90
CA ALA A 116 0.45 5.04 -29.14
C ALA A 116 -0.39 5.44 -27.89
N ARG A 117 -1.71 5.28 -27.95
CA ARG A 117 -2.63 5.59 -26.85
C ARG A 117 -2.47 4.64 -25.67
N ILE A 118 -1.97 3.42 -25.89
CA ILE A 118 -1.71 2.47 -24.80
C ILE A 118 -0.56 2.98 -23.94
N LYS A 119 0.54 3.38 -24.57
CA LYS A 119 1.72 3.93 -23.88
C LYS A 119 1.37 5.23 -23.15
N GLU A 120 0.67 6.14 -23.82
CA GLU A 120 0.18 7.38 -23.21
C GLU A 120 -0.73 7.08 -22.00
N GLY A 121 -1.67 6.14 -22.13
CA GLY A 121 -2.55 5.75 -21.03
C GLY A 121 -1.79 5.17 -19.83
N ILE A 122 -0.71 4.40 -20.06
CA ILE A 122 0.16 3.90 -19.00
C ILE A 122 0.82 5.07 -18.27
N GLU A 123 1.43 6.01 -19.00
CA GLU A 123 2.09 7.19 -18.42
C GLU A 123 1.10 8.06 -17.63
N LEU A 124 -0.10 8.30 -18.16
CA LEU A 124 -1.17 9.03 -17.47
C LEU A 124 -1.63 8.31 -16.20
N SER A 125 -1.80 6.99 -16.26
CA SER A 125 -2.20 6.20 -15.09
C SER A 125 -1.13 6.22 -13.99
N ILE A 126 0.16 6.16 -14.34
CA ILE A 126 1.28 6.29 -13.39
C ILE A 126 1.21 7.64 -12.67
N ASN A 127 1.09 8.74 -13.44
CA ASN A 127 1.00 10.08 -12.88
C ASN A 127 -0.24 10.28 -12.00
N ALA A 128 -1.39 9.76 -12.43
CA ALA A 128 -2.64 9.88 -11.69
C ALA A 128 -2.60 9.10 -10.37
N ILE A 129 -2.12 7.86 -10.38
CA ILE A 129 -1.98 7.04 -9.16
C ILE A 129 -0.98 7.69 -8.19
N ALA A 130 0.18 8.14 -8.68
CA ALA A 130 1.18 8.83 -7.85
C ALA A 130 0.62 10.09 -7.20
N THR A 131 -0.10 10.92 -7.98
CA THR A 131 -0.74 12.15 -7.48
C THR A 131 -1.80 11.85 -6.41
N ALA A 132 -2.59 10.80 -6.60
CA ALA A 132 -3.65 10.42 -5.67
C ALA A 132 -3.10 9.88 -4.34
N LEU A 133 -2.04 9.06 -4.38
CA LEU A 133 -1.37 8.51 -3.19
C LEU A 133 -0.61 9.58 -2.38
N ARG A 134 -0.11 10.63 -3.05
CA ARG A 134 0.75 11.67 -2.46
C ARG A 134 1.95 11.01 -1.75
N ASN A 135 2.38 11.56 -0.61
CA ASN A 135 3.54 11.09 0.15
C ASN A 135 3.35 9.64 0.63
N SER A 136 4.12 8.69 0.11
CA SER A 136 4.02 7.26 0.44
C SER A 136 5.23 6.72 1.21
N GLY A 137 6.05 7.60 1.78
CA GLY A 137 7.33 7.27 2.42
C GLY A 137 8.45 8.14 1.89
#